data_AF-A0A2C2V7M3-F1
#
_entry.id   AF-A0A2C2V7M3-F1
#
_cell.length_a   1.000
_cell.length_b   1.000
_cell.length_c   1.000
_cell.angle_alpha   90.00
_cell.angle_beta   90.00
_cell.angle_gamma   90.00
#
_symmetry.space_group_name_H-M   'P 1'
#
loop_
_entity.id
_entity.type
_entity.pdbx_description
1 polymer ?
#
loop_
_entity_poly.entity_id
_entity_poly.type
_entity_poly.pdbx_seq_one_letter_code
_entity_poly.pdbx_strand_id
1 'polypeptide(L)'
;MSLSVVKGQKADVTKTNPHLAKVIVELSWNTSANIDIDASAFLLTGNGKVRNDEDFVFYGQPSSVCGAVTRLEGENIPRQPFQILFRKIPAEIQKVVFSLTIYSPNQSFRQVTDINLRISDPQTGSEIIRFLVPNAFSDETAIVIGDLYQHSGQWKFNSVGAGYFGGLPALCNSFGVEVEEEPVASVSSVHIPETPLKTQQPVIAQEPTVPIVNLAKIELKKKQTVNIKKSQRVTARLEWETNKDLDLYCYYVMKNGRTGKVYYRDLGTSNHFPYIKLDGDAQQFGKETIEIYKTDELAYVLFAAYSAVGNGVGSFYSMRAKAVVDNHRGNVVVAPLLERNDNAYWVAIAQIDFTHPGAMNVAHVERYSKDHSEASPLLFPDGTFKMDVGPIEFKNDEDYDLYFK
;
A
#
# COMPACT_ATOMS: atom_id res chain seq x y z
N MET A 1 -37.38 -9.71 9.58
CA MET A 1 -36.81 -9.78 10.94
C MET A 1 -35.37 -10.21 10.75
N SER A 2 -34.39 -9.39 11.14
CA SER A 2 -32.98 -9.70 10.88
C SER A 2 -32.46 -10.77 11.84
N LEU A 3 -31.61 -11.66 11.34
CA LEU A 3 -30.97 -12.69 12.15
C LEU A 3 -29.66 -12.15 12.72
N SER A 4 -29.59 -11.98 14.03
CA SER A 4 -28.31 -11.68 14.72
C SER A 4 -27.56 -12.98 14.97
N VAL A 5 -26.30 -13.06 14.51
CA VAL A 5 -25.44 -14.22 14.70
C VAL A 5 -24.28 -13.92 15.64
N VAL A 6 -23.76 -14.95 16.31
CA VAL A 6 -22.58 -14.86 17.19
C VAL A 6 -21.39 -15.60 16.55
N LYS A 7 -20.16 -15.24 16.95
CA LYS A 7 -18.92 -15.84 16.43
C LYS A 7 -19.00 -17.38 16.34
N GLY A 8 -18.69 -17.93 15.18
CA GLY A 8 -18.73 -19.36 14.87
C GLY A 8 -20.08 -19.86 14.35
N GLN A 9 -21.13 -19.03 14.39
CA GLN A 9 -22.45 -19.42 13.92
C GLN A 9 -22.55 -19.29 12.39
N LYS A 10 -23.23 -20.27 11.79
CA LYS A 10 -23.57 -20.32 10.37
C LYS A 10 -25.05 -20.00 10.19
N ALA A 11 -25.39 -19.21 9.18
CA ALA A 11 -26.76 -18.79 8.88
C ALA A 11 -27.06 -18.91 7.39
N ASP A 12 -28.32 -19.17 7.04
CA ASP A 12 -28.77 -19.22 5.65
C ASP A 12 -28.99 -17.81 5.11
N VAL A 13 -28.50 -17.54 3.90
CA VAL A 13 -28.73 -16.25 3.19
C VAL A 13 -29.80 -16.44 2.13
N THR A 14 -29.62 -17.39 1.20
CA THR A 14 -30.54 -17.57 0.07
C THR A 14 -31.64 -18.60 0.31
N LYS A 15 -31.43 -19.58 1.20
CA LYS A 15 -32.44 -20.62 1.45
C LYS A 15 -33.75 -20.04 2.00
N THR A 16 -33.64 -19.05 2.90
CA THR A 16 -34.77 -18.32 3.49
C THR A 16 -35.19 -17.12 2.64
N ASN A 17 -34.42 -16.76 1.60
CA ASN A 17 -34.67 -15.62 0.72
C ASN A 17 -34.37 -16.00 -0.75
N PRO A 18 -35.18 -16.90 -1.35
CA PRO A 18 -34.89 -17.48 -2.67
C PRO A 18 -34.94 -16.48 -3.83
N HIS A 19 -35.53 -15.30 -3.62
CA HIS A 19 -35.59 -14.21 -4.60
C HIS A 19 -34.27 -13.44 -4.73
N LEU A 20 -33.32 -13.60 -3.81
CA LEU A 20 -32.07 -12.84 -3.81
C LEU A 20 -31.16 -13.24 -4.97
N ALA A 21 -31.12 -12.38 -6.00
CA ALA A 21 -30.09 -12.43 -7.03
C ALA A 21 -28.78 -11.74 -6.59
N LYS A 22 -28.88 -10.83 -5.61
CA LYS A 22 -27.77 -10.06 -5.06
C LYS A 22 -28.00 -9.65 -3.61
N VAL A 23 -26.92 -9.34 -2.91
CA VAL A 23 -26.92 -8.78 -1.54
C VAL A 23 -25.93 -7.63 -1.40
N ILE A 24 -26.11 -6.81 -0.37
CA ILE A 24 -25.09 -5.87 0.10
C ILE A 24 -24.51 -6.42 1.40
N VAL A 25 -23.20 -6.59 1.45
CA VAL A 25 -22.45 -6.91 2.66
C VAL A 25 -21.73 -5.64 3.10
N GLU A 26 -22.14 -5.07 4.21
CA GLU A 26 -21.58 -3.84 4.76
C GLU A 26 -20.76 -4.14 6.00
N LEU A 27 -19.50 -3.71 5.97
CA LEU A 27 -18.63 -3.66 7.14
C LEU A 27 -18.71 -2.27 7.76
N SER A 28 -18.77 -2.19 9.08
CA SER A 28 -18.73 -0.92 9.82
C SER A 28 -17.91 -1.08 11.09
N TRP A 29 -17.27 0.00 11.52
CA TRP A 29 -16.45 -0.01 12.74
C TRP A 29 -16.43 1.40 13.35
N ASN A 30 -15.99 1.52 14.59
CA ASN A 30 -15.73 2.79 15.26
C ASN A 30 -14.26 2.87 15.67
N THR A 31 -13.70 4.07 15.64
CA THR A 31 -12.31 4.32 16.06
C THR A 31 -12.27 5.63 16.84
N SER A 32 -11.44 5.70 17.87
CA SER A 32 -11.26 6.92 18.68
C SER A 32 -10.17 7.85 18.13
N ALA A 33 -9.49 7.48 17.04
CA ALA A 33 -8.39 8.20 16.39
C ALA A 33 -8.47 8.02 14.87
N ASN A 34 -7.71 8.80 14.08
CA ASN A 34 -7.57 8.59 12.64
C ASN A 34 -6.80 7.27 12.36
N ILE A 35 -7.46 6.13 12.56
CA ILE A 35 -6.98 4.80 12.19
C ILE A 35 -7.47 4.53 10.78
N ASP A 36 -6.52 4.31 9.87
CA ASP A 36 -6.83 3.93 8.49
C ASP A 36 -7.12 2.43 8.45
N ILE A 37 -8.38 2.10 8.21
CA ILE A 37 -8.87 0.72 8.10
C ILE A 37 -9.33 0.49 6.67
N ASP A 38 -8.68 -0.44 5.98
CA ASP A 38 -9.18 -0.92 4.69
C ASP A 38 -10.05 -2.16 4.88
N ALA A 39 -11.09 -2.23 4.06
CA ALA A 39 -11.98 -3.36 3.95
C ALA A 39 -11.78 -4.02 2.60
N SER A 40 -11.60 -5.34 2.63
CA SER A 40 -11.31 -6.12 1.43
C SER A 40 -12.10 -7.44 1.42
N ALA A 41 -12.27 -8.01 0.23
CA ALA A 41 -12.93 -9.28 0.01
C ALA A 41 -12.09 -10.23 -0.86
N PHE A 42 -12.06 -11.52 -0.53
CA PHE A 42 -11.32 -12.54 -1.28
C PHE A 42 -12.28 -13.58 -1.84
N LEU A 43 -12.24 -13.84 -3.15
CA LEU A 43 -12.99 -14.89 -3.81
C LEU A 43 -12.14 -16.16 -3.83
N LEU A 44 -12.52 -17.16 -3.05
CA LEU A 44 -11.74 -18.37 -2.84
C LEU A 44 -12.37 -19.58 -3.53
N THR A 45 -11.52 -20.40 -4.13
CA THR A 45 -11.92 -21.70 -4.65
C THR A 45 -12.10 -22.74 -3.53
N GLY A 46 -12.49 -23.96 -3.89
CA GLY A 46 -12.62 -25.07 -2.93
C GLY A 46 -11.34 -25.46 -2.18
N ASN A 47 -10.16 -25.03 -2.66
CA ASN A 47 -8.89 -25.23 -1.94
C ASN A 47 -8.61 -24.13 -0.88
N GLY A 48 -9.51 -23.14 -0.74
CA GLY A 48 -9.35 -22.02 0.18
C GLY A 48 -8.38 -20.93 -0.30
N LYS A 49 -8.01 -20.93 -1.58
CA LYS A 49 -7.13 -19.92 -2.22
C LYS A 49 -7.86 -19.19 -3.35
N VAL A 50 -7.42 -17.98 -3.65
CA VAL A 50 -7.80 -17.26 -4.88
C VAL A 50 -7.27 -18.01 -6.12
N ARG A 51 -7.85 -17.75 -7.29
CA ARG A 51 -7.30 -18.29 -8.55
C ARG A 51 -6.10 -17.46 -9.02
N ASN A 52 -6.17 -16.16 -8.78
CA ASN A 52 -5.20 -15.15 -9.14
C ASN A 52 -5.50 -13.87 -8.31
N ASP A 53 -4.64 -12.86 -8.43
CA ASP A 53 -4.80 -11.59 -7.70
C ASP A 53 -6.09 -10.84 -8.07
N GLU A 54 -6.70 -11.16 -9.20
CA GLU A 54 -7.96 -10.56 -9.69
C GLU A 54 -9.20 -10.97 -8.86
N ASP A 55 -9.05 -12.03 -8.06
CA ASP A 55 -10.05 -12.50 -7.10
C ASP A 55 -9.90 -11.84 -5.71
N PHE A 56 -9.00 -10.85 -5.58
CA PHE A 56 -8.86 -10.00 -4.40
C PHE A 56 -9.46 -8.61 -4.64
N VAL A 57 -10.57 -8.29 -3.98
CA VAL A 57 -11.28 -7.01 -4.10
C VAL A 57 -10.92 -6.11 -2.94
N PHE A 58 -10.33 -4.95 -3.23
CA PHE A 58 -9.89 -3.96 -2.24
C PHE A 58 -9.96 -2.56 -2.86
N TYR A 59 -9.52 -1.51 -2.16
CA TYR A 59 -9.58 -0.14 -2.71
C TYR A 59 -8.86 0.03 -4.06
N GLY A 60 -7.76 -0.71 -4.31
CA GLY A 60 -7.01 -0.66 -5.57
C GLY A 60 -7.58 -1.54 -6.69
N GLN A 61 -8.51 -2.44 -6.36
CA GLN A 61 -9.25 -3.26 -7.30
C GLN A 61 -10.69 -3.37 -6.80
N PRO A 62 -11.54 -2.34 -7.04
CA PRO A 62 -12.84 -2.23 -6.42
C PRO A 62 -13.87 -3.23 -6.98
N SER A 63 -13.51 -4.04 -7.97
CA SER A 63 -14.38 -5.11 -8.49
C SER A 63 -13.57 -6.33 -8.89
N SER A 64 -14.12 -7.51 -8.60
CA SER A 64 -13.61 -8.77 -9.16
C SER A 64 -13.77 -8.79 -10.68
N VAL A 65 -12.88 -9.46 -11.41
CA VAL A 65 -12.95 -9.56 -12.89
C VAL A 65 -14.25 -10.20 -13.39
N CYS A 66 -14.81 -11.18 -12.66
CA CYS A 66 -16.11 -11.76 -12.98
C CYS A 66 -17.30 -10.80 -12.73
N GLY A 67 -17.05 -9.62 -12.15
CA GLY A 67 -18.05 -8.62 -11.80
C GLY A 67 -19.03 -9.09 -10.73
N ALA A 68 -18.68 -10.12 -9.96
CA ALA A 68 -19.55 -10.71 -8.95
C ALA A 68 -19.46 -10.00 -7.61
N VAL A 69 -18.29 -9.44 -7.26
CA VAL A 69 -18.07 -8.67 -6.04
C VAL A 69 -17.60 -7.28 -6.42
N THR A 70 -18.26 -6.26 -5.89
CA THR A 70 -17.91 -4.85 -6.10
C THR A 70 -17.90 -4.10 -4.77
N ARG A 71 -16.76 -3.49 -4.43
CA ARG A 71 -16.61 -2.51 -3.34
C ARG A 71 -17.32 -1.22 -3.77
N LEU A 72 -18.31 -0.80 -3.01
CA LEU A 72 -19.09 0.41 -3.28
C LEU A 72 -18.54 1.58 -2.46
N GLU A 73 -18.75 2.81 -2.91
CA GLU A 73 -18.47 3.97 -2.05
C GLU A 73 -19.44 3.99 -0.87
N GLY A 74 -18.92 4.11 0.34
CA GLY A 74 -19.74 4.33 1.53
C GLY A 74 -20.16 5.80 1.60
N GLU A 75 -21.42 6.07 1.94
CA GLU A 75 -21.91 7.45 2.12
C GLU A 75 -21.18 8.19 3.27
N ASN A 76 -20.61 7.44 4.22
CA ASN A 76 -19.78 7.94 5.31
C ASN A 76 -18.73 6.87 5.72
N ILE A 77 -17.44 7.22 5.72
CA ILE A 77 -16.40 6.45 6.46
C ILE A 77 -16.76 6.61 7.94
N PRO A 78 -16.94 5.55 8.75
CA PRO A 78 -16.23 4.26 8.77
C PRO A 78 -17.08 3.04 8.34
N ARG A 79 -17.70 3.11 7.15
CA ARG A 79 -18.45 1.98 6.57
C ARG A 79 -17.94 1.64 5.19
N GLN A 80 -17.92 0.34 4.89
CA GLN A 80 -17.53 -0.17 3.58
C GLN A 80 -18.53 -1.22 3.07
N PRO A 81 -19.43 -0.85 2.14
CA PRO A 81 -20.33 -1.78 1.48
C PRO A 81 -19.67 -2.55 0.33
N PHE A 82 -20.08 -3.81 0.16
CA PHE A 82 -19.77 -4.67 -0.97
C PHE A 82 -21.06 -5.20 -1.59
N GLN A 83 -21.23 -5.04 -2.90
CA GLN A 83 -22.30 -5.71 -3.65
C GLN A 83 -21.85 -7.09 -4.10
N ILE A 84 -22.67 -8.10 -3.85
CA ILE A 84 -22.45 -9.48 -4.28
C ILE A 84 -23.54 -9.91 -5.25
N LEU A 85 -23.17 -10.26 -6.49
CA LEU A 85 -24.05 -10.79 -7.53
C LEU A 85 -23.87 -12.31 -7.64
N PHE A 86 -24.72 -13.09 -6.97
CA PHE A 86 -24.53 -14.54 -6.84
C PHE A 86 -24.43 -15.28 -8.18
N ARG A 87 -25.18 -14.83 -9.20
CA ARG A 87 -25.18 -15.47 -10.53
C ARG A 87 -23.90 -15.23 -11.35
N LYS A 88 -23.10 -14.23 -10.98
CA LYS A 88 -21.84 -13.94 -11.66
C LYS A 88 -20.64 -14.65 -11.01
N ILE A 89 -20.83 -15.24 -9.82
CA ILE A 89 -19.77 -16.00 -9.14
C ILE A 89 -19.50 -17.26 -9.96
N PRO A 90 -18.26 -17.46 -10.48
CA PRO A 90 -17.91 -18.68 -11.20
C PRO A 90 -18.06 -19.92 -10.31
N ALA A 91 -18.42 -21.06 -10.90
CA ALA A 91 -18.67 -22.30 -10.16
C ALA A 91 -17.46 -22.82 -9.34
N GLU A 92 -16.26 -22.43 -9.73
CA GLU A 92 -15.01 -22.75 -9.04
C GLU A 92 -14.86 -22.01 -7.71
N ILE A 93 -15.48 -20.83 -7.57
CA ILE A 93 -15.46 -20.01 -6.36
C ILE A 93 -16.51 -20.55 -5.39
N GLN A 94 -16.06 -21.04 -4.23
CA GLN A 94 -16.92 -21.61 -3.21
C GLN A 94 -17.17 -20.67 -2.04
N LYS A 95 -16.35 -19.62 -1.89
CA LYS A 95 -16.39 -18.71 -0.76
C LYS A 95 -15.98 -17.28 -1.13
N VAL A 96 -16.60 -16.30 -0.50
CA VAL A 96 -16.19 -14.89 -0.49
C VAL A 96 -15.90 -14.50 0.97
N VAL A 97 -14.64 -14.24 1.29
CA VAL A 97 -14.19 -13.86 2.64
C VAL A 97 -14.14 -12.34 2.76
N PHE A 98 -14.60 -11.77 3.87
CA PHE A 98 -14.55 -10.35 4.16
C PHE A 98 -13.58 -10.06 5.31
N SER A 99 -12.73 -9.05 5.13
CA SER A 99 -11.65 -8.73 6.07
C SER A 99 -11.51 -7.22 6.30
N LEU A 100 -10.92 -6.86 7.44
CA LEU A 100 -10.45 -5.52 7.74
C LEU A 100 -8.94 -5.56 8.03
N THR A 101 -8.20 -4.56 7.58
CA THR A 101 -6.76 -4.42 7.83
C THR A 101 -6.38 -2.99 8.19
N ILE A 102 -5.42 -2.85 9.10
CA ILE A 102 -4.81 -1.59 9.52
C ILE A 102 -3.38 -1.55 8.96
N TYR A 103 -3.03 -0.47 8.26
CA TYR A 103 -1.70 -0.32 7.64
C TYR A 103 -0.69 0.41 8.54
N SER A 104 -1.17 1.30 9.43
CA SER A 104 -0.28 2.17 10.20
C SER A 104 0.50 1.41 11.28
N PRO A 105 1.81 1.67 11.44
CA PRO A 105 2.57 1.15 12.57
C PRO A 105 2.02 1.69 13.90
N ASN A 106 2.05 0.86 14.95
CA ASN A 106 1.53 1.16 16.30
C ASN A 106 -0.01 1.33 16.40
N GLN A 107 -0.75 0.95 15.37
CA GLN A 107 -2.21 0.82 15.43
C GLN A 107 -2.61 -0.65 15.33
N SER A 108 -3.64 -1.05 16.07
CA SER A 108 -4.14 -2.44 16.04
C SER A 108 -5.64 -2.47 16.28
N PHE A 109 -6.26 -3.64 16.04
CA PHE A 109 -7.70 -3.82 16.24
C PHE A 109 -8.12 -3.75 17.71
N ARG A 110 -7.19 -3.69 18.68
CA ARG A 110 -7.49 -3.33 20.07
C ARG A 110 -8.09 -1.92 20.22
N GLN A 111 -7.76 -1.01 19.30
CA GLN A 111 -8.21 0.38 19.33
C GLN A 111 -9.51 0.61 18.54
N VAL A 112 -10.06 -0.44 17.92
CA VAL A 112 -11.23 -0.39 17.07
C VAL A 112 -12.40 -1.01 17.81
N THR A 113 -13.53 -0.30 17.85
CA THR A 113 -14.76 -0.76 18.52
C THR A 113 -15.90 -0.95 17.53
N ASP A 114 -17.01 -1.53 18.00
CA ASP A 114 -18.26 -1.69 17.22
C ASP A 114 -18.08 -2.25 15.81
N ILE A 115 -17.13 -3.19 15.65
CA ILE A 115 -16.91 -3.87 14.38
C ILE A 115 -18.12 -4.75 14.09
N ASN A 116 -18.77 -4.50 12.97
CA ASN A 116 -20.03 -5.13 12.62
C ASN A 116 -20.08 -5.45 11.12
N LEU A 117 -20.69 -6.59 10.80
CA LEU A 117 -21.02 -7.00 9.43
C LEU A 117 -22.53 -7.12 9.30
N ARG A 118 -23.08 -6.47 8.27
CA ARG A 118 -24.49 -6.52 7.93
C ARG A 118 -24.69 -7.06 6.52
N ILE A 119 -25.63 -7.98 6.34
CA ILE A 119 -26.08 -8.46 5.03
C ILE A 119 -27.51 -8.02 4.82
N SER A 120 -27.78 -7.32 3.73
CA SER A 120 -29.11 -6.80 3.40
C SER A 120 -29.53 -7.10 1.96
N ASP A 121 -30.83 -7.13 1.76
CA ASP A 121 -31.46 -7.14 0.44
C ASP A 121 -31.44 -5.70 -0.13
N PRO A 122 -30.71 -5.43 -1.23
CA PRO A 122 -30.65 -4.09 -1.81
C PRO A 122 -31.97 -3.61 -2.44
N GLN A 123 -32.92 -4.51 -2.73
CA GLN A 123 -34.21 -4.10 -3.32
C GLN A 123 -35.16 -3.56 -2.26
N THR A 124 -35.16 -4.17 -1.08
CA THR A 124 -36.08 -3.81 0.00
C THR A 124 -35.41 -3.01 1.12
N GLY A 125 -34.08 -2.96 1.13
CA GLY A 125 -33.28 -2.43 2.25
C GLY A 125 -33.31 -3.31 3.50
N SER A 126 -34.00 -4.46 3.47
CA SER A 126 -34.21 -5.30 4.63
C SER A 126 -32.92 -5.99 5.05
N GLU A 127 -32.59 -5.88 6.33
CA GLU A 127 -31.47 -6.60 6.92
C GLU A 127 -31.81 -8.10 7.08
N ILE A 128 -30.92 -8.95 6.55
CA ILE A 128 -31.03 -10.40 6.58
C ILE A 128 -30.21 -10.95 7.75
N ILE A 129 -28.94 -10.54 7.84
CA ILE A 129 -28.00 -10.99 8.87
C ILE A 129 -27.28 -9.78 9.46
N ARG A 130 -27.04 -9.83 10.76
CA ARG A 130 -26.14 -8.93 11.48
C ARG A 130 -25.18 -9.74 12.34
N PHE A 131 -23.91 -9.37 12.30
CA PHE A 131 -22.86 -9.95 13.13
C PHE A 131 -22.05 -8.85 13.80
N LEU A 132 -22.27 -8.68 15.11
CA LEU A 132 -21.40 -7.86 15.95
C LEU A 132 -20.17 -8.69 16.33
N VAL A 133 -19.01 -8.26 15.87
CA VAL A 133 -17.74 -8.94 16.15
C VAL A 133 -17.36 -8.65 17.60
N PRO A 134 -17.06 -9.69 18.41
CA PRO A 134 -16.58 -9.46 19.77
C PRO A 134 -15.25 -8.69 19.77
N ASN A 135 -15.17 -7.57 20.50
CA ASN A 135 -13.95 -6.75 20.65
C ASN A 135 -12.95 -7.42 21.60
N ALA A 136 -12.35 -8.53 21.17
CA ALA A 136 -11.36 -9.29 21.92
C ALA A 136 -10.02 -9.40 21.15
N PHE A 137 -9.70 -8.39 20.34
CA PHE A 137 -8.45 -8.31 19.59
C PHE A 137 -7.34 -7.68 20.45
N SER A 138 -6.12 -8.16 20.24
CA SER A 138 -4.88 -7.68 20.87
C SER A 138 -4.12 -6.84 19.83
N ASP A 139 -2.91 -7.28 19.45
CA ASP A 139 -2.03 -6.52 18.57
C ASP A 139 -2.20 -6.88 17.08
N GLU A 140 -3.27 -7.59 16.72
CA GLU A 140 -3.55 -7.93 15.33
C GLU A 140 -3.84 -6.67 14.49
N THR A 141 -3.26 -6.63 13.30
CA THR A 141 -3.45 -5.57 12.28
C THR A 141 -4.28 -6.05 11.10
N ALA A 142 -4.75 -7.30 11.12
CA ALA A 142 -5.70 -7.86 10.17
C ALA A 142 -6.72 -8.74 10.89
N ILE A 143 -7.98 -8.71 10.45
CA ILE A 143 -9.05 -9.58 10.96
C ILE A 143 -9.90 -10.10 9.81
N VAL A 144 -10.35 -11.35 9.94
CA VAL A 144 -11.41 -11.93 9.09
C VAL A 144 -12.73 -11.83 9.83
N ILE A 145 -13.67 -11.08 9.24
CA ILE A 145 -14.97 -10.82 9.85
C ILE A 145 -15.90 -12.01 9.63
N GLY A 146 -15.99 -12.49 8.40
CA GLY A 146 -16.85 -13.60 8.04
C GLY A 146 -16.75 -13.96 6.57
N ASP A 147 -17.47 -15.00 6.18
CA ASP A 147 -17.47 -15.47 4.81
C ASP A 147 -18.86 -15.86 4.31
N LEU A 148 -19.16 -15.51 3.06
CA LEU A 148 -20.26 -16.09 2.30
C LEU A 148 -19.73 -17.35 1.62
N TYR A 149 -20.40 -18.48 1.79
CA TYR A 149 -19.98 -19.73 1.16
C TYR A 149 -21.17 -20.49 0.59
N GLN A 150 -20.90 -21.28 -0.44
CA GLN A 150 -21.92 -22.13 -1.05
C GLN A 150 -21.98 -23.49 -0.34
N HIS A 151 -23.19 -23.95 -0.03
CA HIS A 151 -23.43 -25.27 0.53
C HIS A 151 -24.76 -25.82 0.01
N SER A 152 -24.71 -26.97 -0.67
CA SER A 152 -25.89 -27.62 -1.28
C SER A 152 -26.68 -26.67 -2.20
N GLY A 153 -25.97 -25.89 -3.03
CA GLY A 153 -26.56 -24.94 -3.97
C GLY A 153 -27.13 -23.65 -3.34
N GLN A 154 -26.98 -23.46 -2.03
CA GLN A 154 -27.43 -22.26 -1.32
C GLN A 154 -26.25 -21.47 -0.77
N TRP A 155 -26.36 -20.14 -0.75
CA TRP A 155 -25.41 -19.27 -0.08
C TRP A 155 -25.74 -19.16 1.40
N LYS A 156 -24.70 -19.30 2.22
CA LYS A 156 -24.74 -19.22 3.67
C LYS A 156 -23.68 -18.24 4.14
N PHE A 157 -23.90 -17.65 5.30
CA PHE A 157 -22.91 -16.82 5.98
C PHE A 157 -22.29 -17.59 7.15
N ASN A 158 -20.98 -17.43 7.33
CA ASN A 158 -20.21 -17.94 8.45
C ASN A 158 -19.60 -16.75 9.20
N SER A 159 -19.98 -16.57 10.46
CA SER A 159 -19.43 -15.51 11.31
C SER A 159 -18.09 -15.96 11.91
N VAL A 160 -16.99 -15.29 11.55
CA VAL A 160 -15.63 -15.75 11.90
C VAL A 160 -15.05 -14.92 13.04
N GLY A 161 -14.95 -13.60 12.88
CA GLY A 161 -14.41 -12.68 13.90
C GLY A 161 -13.06 -13.13 14.47
N ALA A 162 -12.08 -13.42 13.60
CA ALA A 162 -10.78 -13.94 14.00
C ALA A 162 -9.65 -12.98 13.57
N GLY A 163 -8.69 -12.77 14.47
CA GLY A 163 -7.49 -11.98 14.19
C GLY A 163 -6.43 -12.75 13.43
N TYR A 164 -5.63 -12.02 12.67
CA TYR A 164 -4.50 -12.51 11.90
C TYR A 164 -3.25 -11.71 12.29
N PHE A 165 -2.27 -12.42 12.84
CA PHE A 165 -0.93 -11.89 13.06
C PHE A 165 -0.18 -11.79 11.73
N GLY A 166 0.59 -10.71 11.54
CA GLY A 166 1.31 -10.46 10.28
C GLY A 166 0.55 -9.59 9.26
N GLY A 167 -0.60 -9.03 9.63
CA GLY A 167 -1.30 -8.02 8.85
C GLY A 167 -1.81 -8.48 7.48
N LEU A 168 -1.99 -7.52 6.57
CA LEU A 168 -2.44 -7.80 5.20
C LEU A 168 -1.54 -8.81 4.46
N PRO A 169 -0.19 -8.76 4.54
CA PRO A 169 0.67 -9.76 3.88
C PRO A 169 0.35 -11.20 4.30
N ALA A 170 0.33 -11.47 5.61
CA ALA A 170 0.01 -12.81 6.11
C ALA A 170 -1.40 -13.27 5.71
N LEU A 171 -2.36 -12.34 5.68
CA LEU A 171 -3.72 -12.62 5.24
C LEU A 171 -3.76 -12.99 3.75
N CYS A 172 -3.11 -12.21 2.89
CA CYS A 172 -3.03 -12.47 1.46
C CYS A 172 -2.34 -13.81 1.14
N ASN A 173 -1.22 -14.11 1.80
CA ASN A 173 -0.52 -15.38 1.62
C ASN A 173 -1.37 -16.57 2.09
N SER A 174 -2.11 -16.41 3.18
CA SER A 174 -3.06 -17.43 3.66
C SER A 174 -4.14 -17.74 2.63
N PHE A 175 -4.55 -16.76 1.80
CA PHE A 175 -5.50 -16.91 0.72
C PHE A 175 -4.86 -17.08 -0.67
N GLY A 176 -3.54 -17.16 -0.76
CA GLY A 176 -2.82 -17.45 -2.01
C GLY A 176 -2.82 -16.30 -3.01
N VAL A 177 -3.03 -15.08 -2.52
CA VAL A 177 -2.63 -13.88 -3.24
C VAL A 177 -1.12 -13.78 -3.06
N GLU A 178 -0.37 -13.71 -4.15
CA GLU A 178 1.08 -13.54 -4.08
C GLU A 178 1.37 -12.11 -3.65
N VAL A 179 1.68 -11.95 -2.37
CA VAL A 179 2.29 -10.72 -1.86
C VAL A 179 3.78 -11.00 -1.78
N GLU A 180 4.59 -10.16 -2.43
CA GLU A 180 6.03 -10.22 -2.24
C GLU A 180 6.32 -10.03 -0.73
N GLU A 181 6.61 -11.14 -0.04
CA GLU A 181 6.82 -11.17 1.41
C GLU A 181 8.14 -10.46 1.79
N GLU A 182 8.05 -9.45 2.65
CA GLU A 182 9.16 -9.10 3.54
C GLU A 182 9.14 -10.01 4.78
N PRO A 183 10.28 -10.59 5.22
CA PRO A 183 10.28 -11.51 6.34
C PRO A 183 10.17 -10.76 7.68
N VAL A 184 9.11 -11.05 8.45
CA VAL A 184 8.95 -10.60 9.84
C VAL A 184 9.43 -11.71 10.78
N ALA A 185 10.49 -11.43 11.55
CA ALA A 185 11.05 -12.37 12.53
C ALA A 185 10.11 -12.58 13.73
N SER A 186 9.82 -13.85 14.05
CA SER A 186 9.00 -14.27 15.19
C SER A 186 9.83 -14.38 16.47
N VAL A 187 9.41 -13.69 17.53
CA VAL A 187 9.99 -13.76 18.88
C VAL A 187 9.39 -14.93 19.65
N SER A 188 10.23 -15.92 20.00
CA SER A 188 9.90 -16.95 20.99
C SER A 188 10.71 -16.73 22.27
N SER A 189 10.01 -16.81 23.40
CA SER A 189 10.45 -16.48 24.75
C SER A 189 11.50 -17.46 25.29
N VAL A 190 12.48 -16.91 26.01
CA VAL A 190 13.60 -17.64 26.63
C VAL A 190 13.13 -18.41 27.87
N HIS A 191 13.30 -19.73 27.87
CA HIS A 191 13.38 -20.55 29.08
C HIS A 191 14.74 -21.24 29.12
N ILE A 192 15.55 -20.94 30.15
CA ILE A 192 16.85 -21.60 30.41
C ILE A 192 16.65 -22.60 31.54
N PRO A 193 17.06 -23.86 31.34
CA PRO A 193 17.97 -24.45 32.31
C PRO A 193 19.29 -24.92 31.67
N GLU A 194 20.38 -24.59 32.35
CA GLU A 194 21.76 -24.94 32.05
C GLU A 194 22.00 -26.46 32.06
N THR A 195 22.83 -27.01 31.16
CA THR A 195 24.09 -27.80 31.38
C THR A 195 24.64 -28.31 30.02
N PRO A 196 25.88 -28.86 29.92
CA PRO A 196 27.15 -28.20 29.62
C PRO A 196 27.62 -28.32 28.15
N LEU A 197 28.49 -27.37 27.77
CA LEU A 197 29.21 -27.26 26.50
C LEU A 197 29.80 -28.59 25.98
N LYS A 198 29.38 -28.99 24.78
CA LYS A 198 30.24 -29.68 23.81
C LYS A 198 30.41 -28.79 22.59
N THR A 199 31.67 -28.51 22.28
CA THR A 199 32.16 -27.73 21.14
C THR A 199 31.57 -28.25 19.83
N GLN A 200 30.69 -27.46 19.21
CA GLN A 200 30.39 -27.53 17.78
C GLN A 200 31.03 -26.33 17.09
N GLN A 201 31.67 -26.61 15.96
CA GLN A 201 32.21 -25.61 15.03
C GLN A 201 31.12 -24.63 14.58
N PRO A 202 31.46 -23.38 14.25
CA PRO A 202 30.48 -22.39 13.85
C PRO A 202 29.77 -22.81 12.56
N VAL A 203 28.47 -23.07 12.66
CA VAL A 203 27.59 -23.06 11.49
C VAL A 203 27.51 -21.61 11.02
N ILE A 204 28.06 -21.33 9.84
CA ILE A 204 27.88 -20.06 9.16
C ILE A 204 26.38 -19.95 8.86
N ALA A 205 25.68 -19.05 9.54
CA ALA A 205 24.34 -18.64 9.16
C ALA A 205 24.41 -18.07 7.74
N GLN A 206 23.79 -18.75 6.79
CA GLN A 206 23.60 -18.18 5.45
C GLN A 206 22.67 -16.98 5.59
N GLU A 207 23.12 -15.80 5.18
CA GLU A 207 22.24 -14.63 5.06
C GLU A 207 21.08 -14.97 4.12
N PRO A 208 19.83 -14.59 4.45
CA PRO A 208 18.69 -14.81 3.57
C PRO A 208 18.92 -14.07 2.24
N THR A 209 18.98 -14.83 1.15
CA THR A 209 19.21 -14.30 -0.19
C THR A 209 17.91 -13.73 -0.77
N VAL A 210 17.82 -12.40 -0.91
CA VAL A 210 16.73 -11.74 -1.64
C VAL A 210 16.90 -12.00 -3.14
N PRO A 211 15.86 -12.41 -3.89
CA PRO A 211 15.96 -12.62 -5.34
C PRO A 211 16.22 -11.28 -6.05
N ILE A 212 17.33 -11.19 -6.79
CA ILE A 212 17.74 -10.00 -7.55
C ILE A 212 17.39 -10.19 -9.02
N VAL A 213 16.65 -9.23 -9.59
CA VAL A 213 16.28 -9.26 -11.02
C VAL A 213 17.40 -8.64 -11.86
N ASN A 214 17.93 -9.39 -12.84
CA ASN A 214 18.88 -8.90 -13.84
C ASN A 214 18.20 -8.73 -15.22
N LEU A 215 17.40 -7.68 -15.35
CA LEU A 215 16.80 -7.25 -16.62
C LEU A 215 17.35 -5.87 -17.00
N ALA A 216 17.65 -5.66 -18.28
CA ALA A 216 18.26 -4.43 -18.78
C ALA A 216 17.38 -3.18 -18.57
N LYS A 217 16.06 -3.36 -18.52
CA LYS A 217 15.08 -2.31 -18.21
C LYS A 217 13.83 -2.94 -17.59
N ILE A 218 13.39 -2.41 -16.45
CA ILE A 218 12.23 -2.84 -15.68
C ILE A 218 11.28 -1.66 -15.64
N GLU A 219 10.04 -1.83 -16.08
CA GLU A 219 9.01 -0.80 -15.97
C GLU A 219 7.97 -1.27 -14.94
N LEU A 220 7.78 -0.45 -13.91
CA LEU A 220 6.91 -0.76 -12.78
C LEU A 220 5.47 -0.38 -13.10
N LYS A 221 4.55 -1.26 -12.69
CA LYS A 221 3.12 -0.96 -12.59
C LYS A 221 2.83 -0.21 -11.29
N LYS A 222 1.61 0.32 -11.14
CA LYS A 222 1.19 1.02 -9.92
C LYS A 222 1.39 0.16 -8.67
N LYS A 223 2.04 0.70 -7.63
CA LYS A 223 2.36 0.01 -6.37
C LYS A 223 3.27 -1.22 -6.51
N GLN A 224 3.87 -1.42 -7.67
CA GLN A 224 4.85 -2.49 -7.87
C GLN A 224 6.18 -2.07 -7.25
N THR A 225 6.92 -3.05 -6.75
CA THR A 225 8.32 -2.89 -6.37
C THR A 225 9.21 -3.87 -7.12
N VAL A 226 10.53 -3.63 -7.08
CA VAL A 226 11.53 -4.57 -7.60
C VAL A 226 12.81 -4.49 -6.79
N ASN A 227 13.37 -5.66 -6.48
CA ASN A 227 14.71 -5.78 -5.89
C ASN A 227 15.76 -5.85 -7.00
N ILE A 228 16.67 -4.87 -6.99
CA ILE A 228 17.81 -4.81 -7.90
C ILE A 228 19.12 -4.85 -7.12
N LYS A 229 20.21 -5.20 -7.82
CA LYS A 229 21.51 -5.33 -7.18
C LYS A 229 21.93 -3.99 -6.58
N LYS A 230 22.34 -3.99 -5.31
CA LYS A 230 22.84 -2.78 -4.67
C LYS A 230 24.13 -2.31 -5.34
N SER A 231 24.24 -1.00 -5.49
CA SER A 231 25.39 -0.32 -6.07
C SER A 231 25.81 0.84 -5.17
N GLN A 232 27.11 1.17 -5.16
CA GLN A 232 27.62 2.34 -4.43
C GLN A 232 27.19 3.67 -5.04
N ARG A 233 26.70 3.64 -6.30
CA ARG A 233 26.23 4.79 -7.05
C ARG A 233 24.89 4.48 -7.70
N VAL A 234 23.91 5.35 -7.51
CA VAL A 234 22.59 5.30 -8.14
C VAL A 234 22.31 6.64 -8.79
N THR A 235 21.73 6.63 -9.99
CA THR A 235 21.19 7.84 -10.61
C THR A 235 19.67 7.74 -10.65
N ALA A 236 18.98 8.73 -10.12
CA ALA A 236 17.53 8.85 -10.18
C ALA A 236 17.16 10.10 -10.98
N ARG A 237 16.23 9.95 -11.93
CA ARG A 237 15.83 11.03 -12.84
C ARG A 237 14.34 11.24 -12.80
N LEU A 238 13.92 12.50 -12.85
CA LEU A 238 12.58 12.87 -13.28
C LEU A 238 12.65 13.14 -14.78
N GLU A 239 11.79 12.51 -15.57
CA GLU A 239 11.69 12.76 -17.02
C GLU A 239 10.24 13.10 -17.39
N TRP A 240 10.02 14.13 -18.23
CA TRP A 240 8.70 14.56 -18.72
C TRP A 240 8.78 15.10 -20.16
N GLU A 241 7.64 15.19 -20.84
CA GLU A 241 7.57 15.45 -22.30
C GLU A 241 6.97 16.83 -22.67
N THR A 242 6.89 17.76 -21.73
CA THR A 242 6.28 19.09 -21.94
C THR A 242 7.24 20.23 -21.62
N ASN A 243 6.86 21.46 -21.98
CA ASN A 243 7.60 22.67 -21.62
C ASN A 243 7.26 23.19 -20.21
N LYS A 244 6.51 22.41 -19.42
CA LYS A 244 6.23 22.75 -18.02
C LYS A 244 7.50 22.57 -17.20
N ASP A 245 7.63 23.38 -16.17
CA ASP A 245 8.79 23.40 -15.30
C ASP A 245 8.51 22.55 -14.06
N LEU A 246 9.10 21.35 -14.01
CA LEU A 246 8.93 20.41 -12.90
C LEU A 246 10.23 20.30 -12.12
N ASP A 247 10.13 20.46 -10.81
CA ASP A 247 11.28 20.35 -9.91
C ASP A 247 11.32 18.96 -9.27
N LEU A 248 12.49 18.33 -9.26
CA LEU A 248 12.75 17.05 -8.59
C LEU A 248 13.25 17.28 -7.17
N TYR A 249 12.63 16.56 -6.25
CA TYR A 249 12.98 16.51 -4.84
C TYR A 249 13.43 15.09 -4.48
N CYS A 250 14.51 15.00 -3.69
CA CYS A 250 14.96 13.76 -3.07
C CYS A 250 14.99 13.94 -1.56
N TYR A 251 14.05 13.31 -0.87
CA TYR A 251 14.06 13.21 0.59
C TYR A 251 14.88 11.99 0.97
N TYR A 252 15.70 12.10 2.01
CA TYR A 252 16.57 11.01 2.44
C TYR A 252 16.50 10.76 3.94
N VAL A 253 16.76 9.52 4.31
CA VAL A 253 17.01 9.05 5.67
C VAL A 253 18.31 8.27 5.64
N MET A 254 19.26 8.65 6.48
CA MET A 254 20.49 7.93 6.71
C MET A 254 20.30 6.85 7.76
N LYS A 255 21.13 5.80 7.74
CA LYS A 255 21.11 4.75 8.78
C LYS A 255 21.43 5.26 10.19
N ASN A 256 22.10 6.41 10.30
CA ASN A 256 22.33 7.07 11.58
C ASN A 256 21.15 7.96 12.05
N GLY A 257 20.01 7.91 11.35
CA GLY A 257 18.79 8.65 11.68
C GLY A 257 18.76 10.10 11.18
N ARG A 258 19.83 10.62 10.55
CA ARG A 258 19.80 11.95 9.94
C ARG A 258 18.88 11.95 8.73
N THR A 259 18.02 12.96 8.65
CA THR A 259 17.10 13.14 7.52
C THR A 259 17.33 14.49 6.86
N GLY A 260 16.82 14.64 5.64
CA GLY A 260 16.85 15.90 4.92
C GLY A 260 16.29 15.74 3.52
N LYS A 261 16.52 16.75 2.68
CA LYS A 261 16.16 16.71 1.26
C LYS A 261 17.20 17.42 0.42
N VAL A 262 17.32 17.00 -0.84
CA VAL A 262 18.10 17.63 -1.90
C VAL A 262 17.12 18.07 -2.99
N TYR A 263 17.23 19.32 -3.43
CA TYR A 263 16.31 19.98 -4.36
C TYR A 263 16.95 21.28 -4.89
N TYR A 264 16.28 22.02 -5.76
CA TYR A 264 16.86 23.19 -6.45
C TYR A 264 17.47 24.26 -5.52
N ARG A 265 17.00 24.43 -4.26
CA ARG A 265 17.61 25.36 -3.28
C ARG A 265 18.77 24.76 -2.48
N ASP A 266 18.83 23.45 -2.37
CA ASP A 266 19.92 22.71 -1.72
C ASP A 266 20.34 21.56 -2.61
N LEU A 267 21.28 21.84 -3.52
CA LEU A 267 21.75 20.91 -4.54
C LEU A 267 22.51 19.72 -3.95
N GLY A 268 22.83 19.73 -2.66
CA GLY A 268 23.63 18.70 -2.03
C GLY A 268 25.04 18.59 -2.60
N THR A 269 25.66 17.42 -2.42
CA THR A 269 27.07 17.17 -2.76
C THR A 269 27.35 15.68 -2.82
N SER A 270 28.33 15.28 -3.64
CA SER A 270 28.79 13.89 -3.74
C SER A 270 29.90 13.54 -2.74
N ASN A 271 30.58 14.54 -2.16
CA ASN A 271 31.86 14.34 -1.47
C ASN A 271 31.74 14.30 0.07
N HIS A 272 30.67 14.86 0.62
CA HIS A 272 30.36 14.80 2.05
C HIS A 272 28.86 14.55 2.23
N PHE A 273 28.43 14.32 3.47
CA PHE A 273 27.01 14.21 3.80
C PHE A 273 26.21 15.32 3.09
N PRO A 274 25.08 14.99 2.41
CA PRO A 274 24.39 13.70 2.41
C PRO A 274 24.84 12.67 1.36
N TYR A 275 25.90 12.96 0.58
CA TYR A 275 26.34 12.14 -0.57
C TYR A 275 25.28 12.02 -1.67
N ILE A 276 24.35 12.96 -1.71
CA ILE A 276 23.30 13.08 -2.72
C ILE A 276 23.49 14.44 -3.35
N LYS A 277 23.50 14.50 -4.69
CA LYS A 277 23.65 15.72 -5.45
C LYS A 277 22.58 15.81 -6.54
N LEU A 278 21.90 16.94 -6.63
CA LEU A 278 21.12 17.30 -7.82
C LEU A 278 22.10 17.87 -8.86
N ASP A 279 22.20 17.22 -10.01
CA ASP A 279 22.86 17.79 -11.16
C ASP A 279 21.96 18.93 -11.62
N GLY A 280 22.42 20.17 -11.44
CA GLY A 280 21.59 21.38 -11.47
C GLY A 280 20.70 21.51 -12.71
N ASP A 281 19.79 22.49 -12.67
CA ASP A 281 18.68 22.65 -13.62
C ASP A 281 19.05 22.28 -15.06
N ALA A 282 18.19 21.43 -15.62
CA ALA A 282 18.43 20.61 -16.79
C ALA A 282 18.97 21.43 -17.96
N GLN A 283 20.09 20.99 -18.56
CA GLN A 283 20.57 21.59 -19.82
C GLN A 283 19.60 21.41 -21.01
N GLN A 284 18.53 20.63 -20.84
CA GLN A 284 17.40 20.48 -21.77
C GLN A 284 16.10 20.31 -20.98
N PHE A 285 15.03 20.98 -21.40
CA PHE A 285 13.69 20.80 -20.83
C PHE A 285 13.31 19.32 -20.76
N GLY A 286 12.61 18.91 -19.70
CA GLY A 286 12.07 17.55 -19.61
C GLY A 286 12.87 16.56 -18.76
N LYS A 287 13.97 16.96 -18.10
CA LYS A 287 14.73 16.01 -17.26
C LYS A 287 15.55 16.64 -16.13
N GLU A 288 15.28 16.27 -14.88
CA GLU A 288 16.19 16.54 -13.75
C GLU A 288 16.85 15.25 -13.24
N THR A 289 18.08 15.37 -12.72
CA THR A 289 18.90 14.20 -12.34
C THR A 289 19.51 14.35 -10.95
N ILE A 290 19.27 13.35 -10.11
CA ILE A 290 19.91 13.19 -8.80
C ILE A 290 20.89 12.03 -8.86
N GLU A 291 22.10 12.29 -8.37
CA GLU A 291 23.14 11.29 -8.15
C GLU A 291 23.25 10.98 -6.66
N ILE A 292 23.20 9.70 -6.32
CA ILE A 292 23.30 9.18 -4.96
C ILE A 292 24.58 8.35 -4.88
N TYR A 293 25.41 8.68 -3.90
CA TYR A 293 26.67 8.02 -3.60
C TYR A 293 26.59 7.39 -2.21
N LYS A 294 27.47 6.42 -1.93
CA LYS A 294 27.58 5.75 -0.63
C LYS A 294 26.24 5.23 -0.10
N THR A 295 25.54 4.47 -0.94
CA THR A 295 24.23 3.88 -0.61
C THR A 295 24.21 3.01 0.65
N ASP A 296 25.38 2.58 1.14
CA ASP A 296 25.47 1.86 2.41
C ASP A 296 25.26 2.73 3.65
N GLU A 297 25.45 4.04 3.54
CA GLU A 297 25.15 5.00 4.62
C GLU A 297 23.67 5.40 4.64
N LEU A 298 22.95 5.18 3.54
CA LEU A 298 21.53 5.52 3.36
C LEU A 298 20.61 4.38 3.83
N ALA A 299 19.48 4.74 4.42
CA ALA A 299 18.38 3.84 4.74
C ALA A 299 17.29 3.95 3.67
N TYR A 300 16.75 5.15 3.46
CA TYR A 300 15.63 5.38 2.55
C TYR A 300 15.83 6.64 1.72
N VAL A 301 15.33 6.62 0.49
CA VAL A 301 15.20 7.80 -0.36
C VAL A 301 13.81 7.83 -0.99
N LEU A 302 13.16 9.00 -0.98
CA LEU A 302 11.89 9.25 -1.66
C LEU A 302 12.08 10.32 -2.73
N PHE A 303 11.71 10.00 -3.96
CA PHE A 303 11.67 10.95 -5.07
C PHE A 303 10.26 11.52 -5.22
N ALA A 304 10.17 12.84 -5.24
CA ALA A 304 8.94 13.56 -5.51
C ALA A 304 9.16 14.59 -6.62
N ALA A 305 8.11 14.85 -7.40
CA ALA A 305 8.08 15.99 -8.30
C ALA A 305 7.14 17.05 -7.76
N TYR A 306 7.51 18.30 -8.04
CA TYR A 306 6.74 19.48 -7.72
C TYR A 306 6.42 20.25 -9.00
N SER A 307 5.19 20.76 -9.09
CA SER A 307 4.73 21.67 -10.13
C SER A 307 4.18 22.92 -9.47
N ALA A 308 4.87 24.05 -9.63
CA ALA A 308 4.47 25.32 -9.03
C ALA A 308 3.09 25.80 -9.52
N VAL A 309 2.40 26.60 -8.70
CA VAL A 309 1.10 27.23 -9.04
C VAL A 309 1.17 27.98 -10.38
N GLY A 310 2.28 28.68 -10.66
CA GLY A 310 2.51 29.39 -11.92
C GLY A 310 2.46 28.50 -13.17
N ASN A 311 2.62 27.18 -13.05
CA ASN A 311 2.39 26.25 -14.16
C ASN A 311 0.91 26.15 -14.55
N GLY A 312 -0.02 26.59 -13.69
CA GLY A 312 -1.46 26.47 -13.90
C GLY A 312 -1.95 25.02 -13.83
N VAL A 313 -3.17 24.79 -14.31
CA VAL A 313 -3.82 23.46 -14.28
C VAL A 313 -3.11 22.49 -15.24
N GLY A 314 -2.80 21.29 -14.75
CA GLY A 314 -2.18 20.24 -15.56
C GLY A 314 -1.66 19.07 -14.73
N SER A 315 -2.01 17.85 -15.11
CA SER A 315 -1.56 16.65 -14.40
C SER A 315 -0.16 16.21 -14.80
N PHE A 316 0.60 15.72 -13.83
CA PHE A 316 1.86 15.01 -14.07
C PHE A 316 1.72 13.85 -15.07
N TYR A 317 0.57 13.17 -15.08
CA TYR A 317 0.22 12.17 -16.09
C TYR A 317 0.19 12.75 -17.51
N SER A 318 -0.48 13.90 -17.71
CA SER A 318 -0.52 14.54 -19.03
C SER A 318 0.87 15.00 -19.51
N MET A 319 1.77 15.29 -18.57
CA MET A 319 3.18 15.61 -18.84
C MET A 319 4.03 14.38 -19.13
N ARG A 320 3.46 13.17 -19.00
CA ARG A 320 4.14 11.88 -19.12
C ARG A 320 5.35 11.78 -18.19
N ALA A 321 5.20 12.39 -17.01
CA ALA A 321 6.24 12.42 -16.00
C ALA A 321 6.49 11.01 -15.44
N LYS A 322 7.77 10.66 -15.23
CA LYS A 322 8.20 9.36 -14.71
C LYS A 322 9.50 9.48 -13.93
N ALA A 323 9.69 8.61 -12.94
CA ALA A 323 10.98 8.43 -12.30
C ALA A 323 11.78 7.32 -13.00
N VAL A 324 13.08 7.52 -13.19
CA VAL A 324 14.01 6.54 -13.77
C VAL A 324 15.19 6.34 -12.84
N VAL A 325 15.32 5.15 -12.26
CA VAL A 325 16.38 4.76 -11.32
C VAL A 325 17.36 3.82 -12.02
N ASP A 326 18.63 4.19 -12.07
CA ASP A 326 19.72 3.42 -12.68
C ASP A 326 20.76 3.07 -11.63
N ASN A 327 21.03 1.77 -11.45
CA ASN A 327 22.03 1.30 -10.49
C ASN A 327 23.46 1.27 -11.04
N HIS A 328 23.68 1.61 -12.31
CA HIS A 328 24.96 1.50 -13.01
C HIS A 328 25.55 0.07 -13.00
N ARG A 329 24.72 -0.94 -12.79
CA ARG A 329 25.08 -2.37 -12.80
C ARG A 329 24.22 -3.18 -13.77
N GLY A 330 23.58 -2.51 -14.73
CA GLY A 330 22.75 -3.12 -15.76
C GLY A 330 21.27 -3.21 -15.42
N ASN A 331 20.81 -2.60 -14.31
CA ASN A 331 19.38 -2.45 -14.01
C ASN A 331 18.95 -1.00 -14.10
N VAL A 332 17.94 -0.76 -14.94
CA VAL A 332 17.22 0.52 -15.02
C VAL A 332 15.76 0.27 -14.68
N VAL A 333 15.25 0.91 -13.64
CA VAL A 333 13.87 0.82 -13.18
C VAL A 333 13.13 2.10 -13.54
N VAL A 334 11.97 1.97 -14.19
CA VAL A 334 11.12 3.08 -14.62
C VAL A 334 9.80 3.01 -13.84
N ALA A 335 9.43 4.11 -13.21
CA ALA A 335 8.19 4.30 -12.47
C ALA A 335 7.36 5.41 -13.14
N PRO A 336 6.46 5.07 -14.08
CA PRO A 336 5.61 6.04 -14.76
C PRO A 336 4.48 6.53 -13.86
N LEU A 337 4.10 7.80 -13.98
CA LEU A 337 2.85 8.28 -13.38
C LEU A 337 1.66 7.89 -14.26
N LEU A 338 0.66 7.27 -13.66
CA LEU A 338 -0.46 6.59 -14.29
C LEU A 338 -1.81 7.25 -13.98
N GLU A 339 -1.89 8.08 -12.95
CA GLU A 339 -3.12 8.75 -12.53
C GLU A 339 -3.19 10.20 -12.97
N ARG A 340 -4.37 10.57 -13.46
CA ARG A 340 -4.67 11.95 -13.78
C ARG A 340 -5.19 12.69 -12.54
N ASN A 341 -4.41 13.63 -12.04
CA ASN A 341 -4.87 14.69 -11.14
C ASN A 341 -4.34 16.04 -11.65
N ASP A 342 -5.24 16.89 -12.15
CA ASP A 342 -4.88 18.16 -12.78
C ASP A 342 -4.64 19.30 -11.76
N ASN A 343 -4.97 19.09 -10.49
CA ASN A 343 -4.94 20.11 -9.43
C ASN A 343 -3.87 19.85 -8.34
N ALA A 344 -3.18 18.72 -8.38
CA ALA A 344 -2.13 18.41 -7.41
C ALA A 344 -0.82 19.11 -7.80
N TYR A 345 -0.17 19.76 -6.83
CA TYR A 345 1.14 20.39 -7.02
C TYR A 345 2.30 19.46 -6.66
N TRP A 346 2.05 18.43 -5.85
CA TRP A 346 3.06 17.43 -5.51
C TRP A 346 2.67 16.02 -5.93
N VAL A 347 3.68 15.24 -6.30
CA VAL A 347 3.56 13.79 -6.43
C VAL A 347 4.83 13.10 -5.91
N ALA A 348 4.67 12.19 -4.97
CA ALA A 348 5.70 11.21 -4.64
C ALA A 348 5.66 10.08 -5.69
N ILE A 349 6.78 9.84 -6.37
CA ILE A 349 6.83 8.98 -7.56
C ILE A 349 7.40 7.61 -7.22
N ALA A 350 8.61 7.58 -6.67
CA ALA A 350 9.32 6.34 -6.38
C ALA A 350 10.09 6.45 -5.06
N GLN A 351 10.24 5.32 -4.38
CA GLN A 351 11.02 5.19 -3.15
C GLN A 351 12.10 4.12 -3.33
N ILE A 352 13.28 4.34 -2.76
CA ILE A 352 14.35 3.33 -2.69
C ILE A 352 14.64 3.01 -1.23
N ASP A 353 14.63 1.71 -0.91
CA ASP A 353 15.14 1.16 0.34
C ASP A 353 16.56 0.60 0.13
N PHE A 354 17.50 1.07 0.95
CA PHE A 354 18.92 0.70 0.97
C PHE A 354 19.33 -0.08 2.24
N THR A 355 18.37 -0.47 3.08
CA THR A 355 18.61 -1.17 4.35
C THR A 355 19.23 -2.54 4.14
N HIS A 356 18.84 -3.26 3.07
CA HIS A 356 19.43 -4.55 2.74
C HIS A 356 20.90 -4.40 2.29
N PRO A 357 21.82 -5.31 2.70
CA PRO A 357 23.24 -5.21 2.36
C PRO A 357 23.54 -5.51 0.88
N GLY A 358 22.80 -6.43 0.24
CA GLY A 358 23.10 -6.91 -1.12
C GLY A 358 22.20 -6.37 -2.24
N ALA A 359 21.06 -5.81 -1.89
CA ALA A 359 20.01 -5.37 -2.80
C ALA A 359 19.50 -3.99 -2.38
N MET A 360 18.84 -3.31 -3.31
CA MET A 360 18.00 -2.16 -3.02
C MET A 360 16.63 -2.38 -3.65
N ASN A 361 15.60 -2.05 -2.89
CA ASN A 361 14.21 -2.20 -3.30
C ASN A 361 13.74 -0.87 -3.91
N VAL A 362 13.24 -0.88 -5.14
CA VAL A 362 12.72 0.31 -5.81
C VAL A 362 11.21 0.15 -5.97
N ALA A 363 10.44 0.96 -5.24
CA ALA A 363 8.99 0.93 -5.23
C ALA A 363 8.38 2.08 -6.03
N HIS A 364 7.37 1.78 -6.84
CA HIS A 364 6.53 2.77 -7.50
C HIS A 364 5.38 3.18 -6.57
N VAL A 365 5.47 4.36 -5.95
CA VAL A 365 4.57 4.74 -4.85
C VAL A 365 3.39 5.61 -5.28
N GLU A 366 3.55 6.42 -6.34
CA GLU A 366 2.55 7.33 -6.93
C GLU A 366 1.49 7.82 -5.93
N ARG A 367 1.82 8.87 -5.17
CA ARG A 367 0.87 9.54 -4.27
C ARG A 367 0.90 11.04 -4.50
N TYR A 368 -0.28 11.61 -4.75
CA TYR A 368 -0.46 13.03 -4.98
C TYR A 368 -0.76 13.77 -3.67
N SER A 369 -0.40 15.05 -3.63
CA SER A 369 -0.95 15.97 -2.62
C SER A 369 -2.46 16.09 -2.78
N LYS A 370 -3.09 16.69 -1.77
CA LYS A 370 -4.43 17.25 -1.96
C LYS A 370 -4.42 18.29 -3.08
N ASP A 371 -5.59 18.47 -3.68
CA ASP A 371 -5.82 19.52 -4.66
C ASP A 371 -5.41 20.88 -4.10
N HIS A 372 -4.57 21.59 -4.86
CA HIS A 372 -4.03 22.91 -4.53
C HIS A 372 -3.26 22.93 -3.20
N SER A 373 -2.69 21.82 -2.74
CA SER A 373 -1.85 21.82 -1.54
C SER A 373 -0.38 22.00 -1.90
N GLU A 374 0.24 23.02 -1.30
CA GLU A 374 1.67 23.32 -1.44
C GLU A 374 2.53 22.65 -0.38
N ALA A 375 1.91 21.94 0.55
CA ALA A 375 2.62 21.23 1.62
C ALA A 375 3.32 20.01 1.04
N SER A 376 4.65 20.04 1.08
CA SER A 376 5.50 19.01 0.53
C SER A 376 5.34 17.66 1.25
N PRO A 377 5.75 16.53 0.66
CA PRO A 377 5.83 15.27 1.40
C PRO A 377 6.88 15.32 2.50
N LEU A 378 6.71 14.45 3.50
CA LEU A 378 7.71 14.19 4.53
C LEU A 378 8.05 12.70 4.57
N LEU A 379 9.33 12.37 4.50
CA LEU A 379 9.88 11.04 4.68
C LEU A 379 10.33 10.86 6.14
N PHE A 380 9.89 9.79 6.78
CA PHE A 380 10.16 9.48 8.17
C PHE A 380 11.32 8.49 8.31
N PRO A 381 12.00 8.45 9.48
CA PRO A 381 13.15 7.57 9.70
C PRO A 381 12.87 6.07 9.52
N ASP A 382 11.62 5.64 9.63
CA ASP A 382 11.17 4.25 9.43
C ASP A 382 10.90 3.90 7.96
N GLY A 383 11.17 4.83 7.04
CA GLY A 383 10.92 4.67 5.62
C GLY A 383 9.48 4.94 5.21
N THR A 384 8.56 5.23 6.13
CA THR A 384 7.23 5.69 5.73
C THR A 384 7.30 7.13 5.26
N PHE A 385 6.36 7.55 4.41
CA PHE A 385 6.22 8.95 4.04
C PHE A 385 4.76 9.38 4.02
N LYS A 386 4.51 10.67 4.12
CA LYS A 386 3.17 11.25 4.08
C LYS A 386 3.16 12.52 3.22
N MET A 387 2.13 12.65 2.39
CA MET A 387 1.86 13.86 1.61
C MET A 387 1.25 14.95 2.51
N ASP A 388 1.37 16.21 2.11
CA ASP A 388 0.67 17.34 2.75
C ASP A 388 1.04 17.61 4.22
N VAL A 389 2.23 17.20 4.67
CA VAL A 389 2.68 17.39 6.07
C VAL A 389 4.04 18.05 6.20
N GLY A 390 4.81 18.10 5.12
CA GLY A 390 6.06 18.82 5.05
C GLY A 390 5.82 20.34 5.01
N PRO A 391 6.92 21.12 5.02
CA PRO A 391 6.82 22.57 4.84
C PRO A 391 6.15 22.90 3.51
N ILE A 392 5.43 24.02 3.50
CA ILE A 392 4.93 24.68 2.30
C ILE A 392 6.12 25.27 1.55
N GLU A 393 6.23 24.99 0.26
CA GLU A 393 7.32 25.45 -0.57
C GLU A 393 6.77 26.22 -1.77
N PHE A 394 7.15 27.47 -1.92
CA PHE A 394 6.86 28.26 -3.12
C PHE A 394 8.13 28.45 -3.93
N LYS A 395 8.04 28.37 -5.26
CA LYS A 395 9.22 28.52 -6.13
C LYS A 395 9.76 29.95 -6.05
N ASN A 396 8.85 30.92 -6.09
CA ASN A 396 9.11 32.35 -6.04
C ASN A 396 7.97 33.10 -5.30
N ASP A 397 8.15 34.41 -5.10
CA ASP A 397 7.16 35.27 -4.43
C ASP A 397 5.85 35.42 -5.25
N GLU A 398 5.90 35.26 -6.57
CA GLU A 398 4.71 35.32 -7.42
C GLU A 398 3.79 34.12 -7.19
N ASP A 399 4.34 32.91 -7.03
CA ASP A 399 3.59 31.70 -6.67
C ASP A 399 2.96 31.82 -5.28
N TYR A 400 3.69 32.41 -4.32
CA TYR A 400 3.14 32.73 -3.00
C TYR A 400 1.93 33.65 -3.13
N ASP A 401 2.06 34.76 -3.86
CA ASP A 401 0.97 35.73 -4.05
C ASP A 401 -0.22 35.15 -4.84
N LEU A 402 0.02 34.25 -5.78
CA LEU A 402 -1.01 33.54 -6.54
C LEU A 402 -1.81 32.58 -5.66
N TYR A 403 -1.16 31.92 -4.70
CA TYR A 403 -1.79 30.94 -3.82
C TYR A 403 -2.76 31.56 -2.80
N PHE A 404 -2.45 32.76 -2.30
CA PHE A 404 -3.24 33.43 -1.25
C PHE A 404 -4.29 34.42 -1.79
N LYS A 405 -4.46 34.51 -3.12
CA LYS A 405 -5.52 35.28 -3.78
C LYS A 405 -6.71 34.38 -4.11
#